data_AF-A0A424QIJ9-F1
#
_entry.id   AF-A0A424QIJ9-F1
#
_cell.length_a   1.000
_cell.length_b   1.000
_cell.length_c   1.000
_cell.angle_alpha   90.00
_cell.angle_beta   90.00
_cell.angle_gamma   90.00
#
_symmetry.space_group_name_H-M   'P 1'
#
loop_
_entity.id
_entity.type
_entity.pdbx_description
1 polymer ?
#
loop_
_entity_poly.entity_id
_entity_poly.type
_entity_poly.pdbx_seq_one_letter_code
_entity_poly.pdbx_strand_id
1 'polypeptide(L)' 'MGAGIALGLAGLGAGFSQGSIGSAAVGMLAEDSSKFGPALIFTALPESIVILGALPLFL' A
#
# COMPACT_ATOMS: atom_id res chain seq x y z
N MET A 1 -10.30 -13.95 -16.64
CA MET A 1 -9.11 -14.56 -15.99
C MET A 1 -7.96 -13.58 -15.85
N GLY A 2 -7.52 -12.89 -16.92
CA GLY A 2 -6.41 -11.92 -16.85
C GLY A 2 -6.58 -10.81 -15.81
N ALA A 3 -7.76 -10.17 -15.73
CA ALA A 3 -8.03 -9.12 -14.74
C ALA A 3 -7.95 -9.61 -13.29
N GLY A 4 -8.39 -10.84 -13.02
CA GLY A 4 -8.27 -11.45 -11.68
C GLY A 4 -6.82 -11.74 -11.29
N ILE A 5 -5.99 -12.16 -12.25
CA ILE A 5 -4.55 -12.37 -12.04
C ILE A 5 -3.84 -11.02 -11.80
N ALA A 6 -4.18 -9.98 -12.58
CA ALA A 6 -3.64 -8.64 -12.41
C ALA A 6 -3.95 -8.07 -11.01
N LEU A 7 -5.22 -8.14 -10.58
CA LEU A 7 -5.61 -7.73 -9.23
C LEU A 7 -4.90 -8.57 -8.15
N GLY A 8 -4.86 -9.90 -8.32
CA GLY A 8 -4.24 -10.80 -7.35
C GLY A 8 -2.75 -10.51 -7.13
N LEU A 9 -2.00 -10.31 -8.21
CA LEU A 9 -0.57 -9.98 -8.13
C LEU A 9 -0.33 -8.56 -7.58
N ALA A 10 -1.16 -7.59 -7.97
CA ALA A 10 -1.10 -6.24 -7.43
C ALA A 10 -1.38 -6.20 -5.92
N GLY A 11 -2.39 -6.94 -5.47
CA GLY A 11 -2.74 -7.08 -4.04
C GLY A 11 -1.60 -7.71 -3.22
N LEU A 12 -0.97 -8.77 -3.75
CA LEU A 12 0.18 -9.40 -3.09
C LEU A 12 1.38 -8.44 -2.98
N GLY A 13 1.70 -7.72 -4.06
CA GLY A 13 2.80 -6.76 -4.08
C GLY A 13 2.58 -5.58 -3.11
N ALA A 14 1.36 -5.03 -3.10
CA ALA A 14 1.00 -3.95 -2.20
C ALA A 14 1.06 -4.39 -0.74
N GLY A 15 0.43 -5.53 -0.39
CA GLY A 15 0.43 -6.04 0.98
C GLY A 15 1.85 -6.31 1.50
N PHE A 16 2.73 -6.86 0.67
CA PHE A 16 4.14 -7.08 1.05
C PHE A 16 4.88 -5.77 1.35
N SER A 17 4.73 -4.76 0.48
CA SER A 17 5.34 -3.44 0.69
C SER A 17 4.77 -2.74 1.93
N GLN A 18 3.45 -2.86 2.14
CA GLN A 18 2.71 -2.20 3.21
C GLN A 18 3.07 -2.76 4.59
N GLY A 19 3.40 -4.05 4.73
CA GLY A 19 3.90 -4.60 5.98
C GLY A 19 5.21 -3.94 6.44
N SER A 20 6.12 -3.71 5.48
CA SER A 20 7.41 -3.07 5.75
C SER A 20 7.22 -1.59 6.12
N ILE A 21 6.47 -0.86 5.30
CA ILE A 21 6.21 0.58 5.50
C ILE A 21 5.40 0.83 6.77
N GLY A 22 4.43 -0.03 7.08
CA GLY A 22 3.62 0.06 8.30
C GLY A 22 4.47 -0.05 9.57
N SER A 23 5.41 -1.00 9.61
CA SER A 23 6.33 -1.12 10.76
C SER A 23 7.22 0.11 10.93
N ALA A 24 7.72 0.68 9.82
CA ALA A 24 8.50 1.91 9.83
C ALA A 24 7.67 3.14 10.24
N ALA A 25 6.42 3.23 9.77
CA ALA A 25 5.48 4.29 10.13
C ALA A 25 5.16 4.27 11.62
N VAL A 26 4.91 3.09 12.20
CA VAL A 26 4.69 2.94 13.66
C VAL A 26 5.91 3.38 14.45
N GLY A 27 7.12 3.00 14.01
CA GLY A 27 8.37 3.46 14.64
C GLY A 27 8.54 4.98 14.57
N MET A 28 8.24 5.59 13.42
CA MET A 28 8.27 7.04 13.22
C MET A 28 7.31 7.76 14.17
N LEU A 29 6.09 7.23 14.33
CA LEU A 29 5.07 7.77 15.23
C LEU A 29 5.41 7.59 16.71
N ALA A 30 6.11 6.51 17.07
CA ALA A 30 6.59 6.28 18.41
C ALA A 30 7.69 7.29 18.81
N GLU A 31 8.50 7.74 17.84
CA GLU A 31 9.55 8.74 18.06
C GLU A 31 9.01 10.18 18.04
N ASP A 32 8.09 10.48 17.11
CA ASP A 32 7.47 11.79 16.99
C ASP A 32 6.03 11.68 16.42
N SER A 33 5.05 11.93 17.28
CA SER A 33 3.63 11.86 16.92
C SER A 33 3.17 12.96 15.96
N SER A 34 3.91 14.06 15.83
CA SER A 34 3.65 15.12 14.85
C SER A 34 3.83 14.61 13.41
N LYS A 35 4.58 13.52 13.21
CA LYS A 35 4.83 12.90 11.90
C LYS A 35 3.71 11.99 11.41
N PHE A 36 2.53 12.04 12.02
CA PHE A 36 1.36 11.26 11.58
C PHE A 36 1.04 11.45 10.09
N GLY A 37 1.03 12.70 9.60
CA GLY A 37 0.74 12.99 8.19
C GLY A 37 1.72 12.28 7.22
N PRO A 38 3.04 12.51 7.34
CA PRO A 38 4.05 11.79 6.56
C PRO A 38 3.95 10.26 6.68
N ALA A 39 3.77 9.73 7.91
CA ALA A 39 3.63 8.30 8.15
C ALA A 39 2.46 7.71 7.35
N LEU A 40 1.32 8.41 7.34
CA LEU A 40 0.12 8.00 6.63
C LEU A 40 0.31 8.05 5.10
N ILE A 41 0.98 9.09 4.59
CA ILE A 41 1.31 9.20 3.16
C ILE A 41 2.17 8.03 2.73
N PHE A 42 3.25 7.72 3.47
CA PHE A 42 4.13 6.60 3.12
C PHE A 42 3.38 5.27 3.14
N THR A 43 2.58 5.00 4.18
CA THR A 43 1.77 3.77 4.26
C THR A 43 0.74 3.65 3.14
N ALA A 44 0.24 4.77 2.60
CA ALA A 44 -0.73 4.77 1.51
C ALA A 44 -0.10 4.62 0.11
N LEU A 45 1.20 4.84 -0.08
CA LEU A 45 1.84 4.73 -1.40
C LEU A 45 1.62 3.36 -2.09
N PRO A 46 1.76 2.21 -1.40
CA PRO A 46 1.56 0.90 -2.02
C PRO A 46 0.13 0.65 -2.51
N GLU A 47 -0.88 1.32 -1.94
CA GLU A 47 -2.29 1.19 -2.35
C GLU A 47 -2.48 1.58 -3.82
N SER A 48 -1.64 2.48 -4.36
CA SER A 48 -1.65 2.85 -5.78
C SER A 48 -1.47 1.64 -6.70
N ILE A 49 -0.66 0.65 -6.28
CA ILE A 49 -0.42 -0.58 -7.04
C ILE A 49 -1.71 -1.39 -7.14
N VAL A 50 -2.45 -1.52 -6.03
CA VAL A 50 -3.74 -2.24 -6.00
C VAL A 50 -4.77 -1.53 -6.85
N ILE A 51 -4.88 -0.20 -6.74
CA ILE A 51 -5.84 0.60 -7.52
C ILE A 51 -5.59 0.42 -9.02
N LEU A 52 -4.34 0.49 -9.46
CA LEU A 52 -3.98 0.27 -10.87
C LEU A 52 -4.20 -1.19 -11.29
N GLY A 53 -3.92 -2.17 -10.43
CA GLY A 53 -4.19 -3.58 -10.69
C GLY A 53 -5.68 -3.95 -10.72
N ALA A 54 -6.53 -3.16 -10.06
CA ALA A 54 -7.98 -3.28 -10.09
C ALA A 54 -8.61 -2.66 -11.35
N LEU A 55 -7.93 -1.70 -11.99
CA LEU A 55 -8.45 -0.99 -13.17
C LEU A 55 -8.97 -1.93 -14.30
N PRO A 56 -8.29 -3.05 -14.66
CA PRO A 56 -8.78 -3.97 -15.68
C PRO A 56 -10.07 -4.71 -15.32
N LEU A 57 -10.57 -4.63 -14.09
CA LEU A 57 -11.88 -5.20 -13.71
C LEU A 57 -13.06 -4.34 -14.20
N PHE A 58 -12.78 -3.08 -14.54
CA PHE A 58 -13.77 -2.09 -14.97
C PHE A 58 -13.72 -1.78 -16.47
N LEU A 59 -12.87 -2.50 -17.22
CA LEU A 59 -12.74 -2.47 -18.67
C LEU A 59 -13.40 -3.71 -19.28
#